data_AF-A0A3D4ERF6-F1
#
_entry.id   AF-A0A3D4ERF6-F1
#
_cell.length_a   1.000
_cell.length_b   1.000
_cell.length_c   1.000
_cell.angle_alpha   90.00
_cell.angle_beta   90.00
_cell.angle_gamma   90.00
#
_symmetry.space_group_name_H-M   'P 1'
#
loop_
_entity.id
_entity.type
_entity.pdbx_description
1 polymer ?
#
loop_
_entity_poly.entity_id
_entity_poly.type
_entity_poly.pdbx_seq_one_letter_code
_entity_poly.pdbx_strand_id
1 'polypeptide(L)'
;MSTTQQTIFSSYDKDPKFFDEIFDEKGNVKEVYQTLFDLYSGHSSQDFAKLNDKAKASFFNQGITFQVYTDQEAKEKIFPFDLFPRIIDHNEWETIERGVLQRSKALNHFIWDIYHDKKIIKQGIIPLDLITSSANYLQQMIGIDPPGGIYNHISGTDLIKHADGKYYVLEDNIRCPSGVSYVICNRTALKRALFGVFNHYNAHTVTDYAQNLLEIMESV
;
A
#
# COMPACT_ATOMS: atom_id res chain seq x y z
N MET A 1 6.38 -41.07 -20.86
CA MET A 1 7.20 -39.90 -20.47
C MET A 1 6.35 -39.11 -19.49
N SER A 2 6.72 -39.09 -18.21
CA SER A 2 5.99 -38.35 -17.18
C SER A 2 6.27 -36.86 -17.41
N THR A 3 5.26 -36.11 -17.84
CA THR A 3 5.32 -34.65 -17.87
C THR A 3 5.36 -34.20 -16.42
N THR A 4 6.54 -33.85 -15.91
CA THR A 4 6.68 -33.25 -14.58
C THR A 4 5.85 -31.99 -14.56
N GLN A 5 4.70 -32.02 -13.89
CA GLN A 5 3.77 -30.91 -13.84
C GLN A 5 4.47 -29.77 -13.08
N GLN A 6 4.86 -28.71 -13.79
CA GLN A 6 5.51 -27.56 -13.16
C GLN A 6 4.54 -26.94 -12.14
N THR A 7 4.90 -27.04 -10.87
CA THR A 7 4.20 -26.37 -9.77
C THR A 7 4.52 -24.88 -9.81
N ILE A 8 3.68 -24.06 -9.16
CA ILE A 8 3.82 -22.59 -9.17
C ILE A 8 5.21 -22.13 -8.73
N PHE A 9 5.79 -22.79 -7.72
CA PHE A 9 7.11 -22.41 -7.17
C PHE A 9 8.30 -23.09 -7.86
N SER A 10 8.06 -23.97 -8.85
CA SER A 10 9.16 -24.70 -9.52
C SER A 10 10.11 -23.81 -10.32
N SER A 11 9.64 -22.62 -10.73
CA SER A 11 10.42 -21.60 -11.43
C SER A 11 10.70 -20.35 -10.57
N TYR A 12 10.51 -20.45 -9.25
CA TYR A 12 10.73 -19.32 -8.35
C TYR A 12 12.23 -19.10 -8.15
N ASP A 13 12.74 -17.98 -8.66
CA ASP A 13 14.14 -17.60 -8.55
C ASP A 13 14.38 -16.78 -7.29
N LYS A 14 15.18 -17.36 -6.37
CA LYS A 14 15.55 -16.73 -5.10
C LYS A 14 16.88 -16.03 -5.28
N ASP A 15 16.86 -14.73 -5.56
CA ASP A 15 18.08 -13.93 -5.57
C ASP A 15 18.46 -13.58 -4.11
N PRO A 16 19.59 -14.09 -3.59
CA PRO A 16 20.01 -13.87 -2.20
C PRO A 16 20.35 -12.40 -1.88
N LYS A 17 20.40 -11.51 -2.89
CA LYS A 17 20.59 -10.08 -2.67
C LYS A 17 19.33 -9.37 -2.17
N PHE A 18 18.16 -9.95 -2.37
CA PHE A 18 16.88 -9.36 -1.98
C PHE A 18 16.25 -10.08 -0.80
N PHE A 19 15.47 -9.34 -0.03
CA PHE A 19 14.66 -9.93 1.02
C PHE A 19 13.48 -10.68 0.39
N ASP A 20 13.33 -11.95 0.76
CA ASP A 20 12.23 -12.80 0.30
C ASP A 20 11.12 -12.82 1.35
N GLU A 21 9.87 -12.61 0.97
CA GLU A 21 8.74 -12.65 1.91
C GLU A 21 8.31 -14.07 2.26
N ILE A 22 8.46 -15.01 1.34
CA ILE A 22 7.96 -16.37 1.42
C ILE A 22 8.96 -17.26 2.12
N PHE A 23 10.24 -17.12 1.80
CA PHE A 23 11.31 -18.01 2.30
C PHE A 23 12.21 -17.31 3.33
N ASP A 24 12.66 -18.07 4.34
CA ASP A 24 13.70 -17.65 5.28
C ASP A 24 15.12 -17.83 4.69
N GLU A 25 16.13 -17.37 5.42
CA GLU A 25 17.55 -17.49 5.02
C GLU A 25 18.03 -18.95 4.86
N LYS A 26 17.33 -19.91 5.48
CA LYS A 26 17.60 -21.34 5.38
C LYS A 26 16.84 -21.99 4.21
N GLY A 27 16.00 -21.22 3.51
CA GLY A 27 15.17 -21.66 2.41
C GLY A 27 13.87 -22.34 2.82
N ASN A 28 13.48 -22.29 4.09
CA ASN A 28 12.18 -22.79 4.56
C ASN A 28 11.10 -21.75 4.29
N VAL A 29 9.86 -22.20 4.08
CA VAL A 29 8.72 -21.30 3.98
C VAL A 29 8.44 -20.68 5.35
N LYS A 30 8.28 -19.36 5.41
CA LYS A 30 7.91 -18.65 6.65
C LYS A 30 6.51 -19.06 7.08
N GLU A 31 6.31 -19.17 8.39
CA GLU A 31 5.05 -19.64 8.99
C GLU A 31 3.81 -18.92 8.45
N VAL A 32 3.88 -17.58 8.36
CA VAL A 32 2.79 -16.74 7.84
C VAL A 32 2.39 -17.06 6.39
N TYR A 33 3.30 -17.65 5.61
CA TYR A 33 3.08 -18.04 4.22
C TYR A 33 2.80 -19.54 4.03
N GLN A 34 2.99 -20.38 5.06
CA GLN A 34 2.91 -21.84 4.95
C GLN A 34 1.57 -22.30 4.36
N THR A 35 0.45 -21.80 4.89
CA THR A 35 -0.88 -22.17 4.41
C THR A 35 -1.09 -21.78 2.94
N LEU A 36 -0.64 -20.58 2.52
CA LEU A 36 -0.74 -20.19 1.11
C LEU A 36 0.16 -21.05 0.24
N PHE A 37 1.39 -21.30 0.70
CA PHE A 37 2.35 -22.12 -0.03
C PHE A 37 1.79 -23.52 -0.30
N ASP A 38 1.17 -24.16 0.70
CA ASP A 38 0.58 -25.49 0.55
C ASP A 38 -0.63 -25.50 -0.40
N LEU A 39 -1.50 -24.49 -0.27
CA LEU A 39 -2.66 -24.31 -1.16
C LEU A 39 -2.22 -24.15 -2.63
N TYR A 40 -1.20 -23.32 -2.87
CA TYR A 40 -0.70 -23.05 -4.21
C TYR A 40 0.17 -24.17 -4.77
N SER A 41 0.91 -24.89 -3.92
CA SER A 41 1.74 -26.03 -4.34
C SER A 41 0.91 -27.18 -4.90
N GLY A 42 -0.37 -27.28 -4.53
CA GLY A 42 -1.32 -28.23 -5.11
C GLY A 42 -1.80 -27.89 -6.53
N HIS A 43 -1.48 -26.70 -7.05
CA HIS A 43 -1.89 -26.24 -8.38
C HIS A 43 -0.72 -26.23 -9.38
N SER A 44 -1.01 -26.55 -10.64
CA SER A 44 -0.04 -26.36 -11.71
C SER A 44 0.11 -24.87 -12.04
N SER A 45 1.28 -24.48 -12.54
CA SER A 45 1.53 -23.10 -13.00
C SER A 45 0.51 -22.64 -14.05
N GLN A 46 0.07 -23.57 -14.92
CA GLN A 46 -0.95 -23.31 -15.95
C GLN A 46 -2.34 -23.06 -15.36
N ASP A 47 -2.73 -23.81 -14.33
CA ASP A 47 -4.04 -23.62 -13.69
C ASP A 47 -4.10 -22.30 -12.92
N PHE A 48 -3.00 -21.93 -12.26
CA PHE A 48 -2.89 -20.62 -11.61
C PHE A 48 -2.93 -19.47 -12.62
N ALA A 49 -2.22 -19.59 -13.75
CA ALA A 49 -2.30 -18.59 -14.81
C ALA A 49 -3.74 -18.42 -15.34
N LYS A 50 -4.45 -19.54 -15.59
CA LYS A 50 -5.87 -19.52 -15.99
C LYS A 50 -6.77 -18.89 -14.92
N LEU A 51 -6.51 -19.16 -13.64
CA LEU A 51 -7.25 -18.55 -12.54
C LEU A 51 -7.01 -17.03 -12.50
N ASN A 52 -5.76 -16.60 -12.70
CA ASN A 52 -5.38 -15.20 -12.74
C ASN A 52 -6.05 -14.46 -13.91
N ASP A 53 -6.07 -15.07 -15.09
CA ASP A 53 -6.73 -14.50 -16.27
C ASP A 53 -8.25 -14.40 -16.09
N LYS A 54 -8.87 -15.42 -15.47
CA LYS A 54 -10.31 -15.37 -15.12
C LYS A 54 -10.61 -14.28 -14.11
N ALA A 55 -9.76 -14.11 -13.09
CA ALA A 55 -9.89 -13.05 -12.10
C ALA A 55 -9.80 -11.67 -12.78
N LYS A 56 -8.77 -11.45 -13.60
CA LYS A 56 -8.59 -10.22 -14.39
C LYS A 56 -9.79 -9.89 -15.28
N ALA A 57 -10.31 -10.87 -16.02
CA ALA A 57 -11.48 -10.69 -16.88
C ALA A 57 -12.75 -10.35 -16.06
N SER A 58 -12.91 -10.97 -14.89
CA SER A 58 -14.02 -10.65 -13.98
C SER A 58 -13.93 -9.21 -13.45
N PHE A 59 -12.74 -8.68 -13.22
CA PHE A 59 -12.54 -7.30 -12.77
C PHE A 59 -12.84 -6.28 -13.87
N PHE A 60 -12.40 -6.56 -15.11
CA PHE A 60 -12.76 -5.75 -16.26
C PHE A 60 -14.29 -5.63 -16.41
N ASN A 61 -15.00 -6.75 -16.33
CA ASN A 61 -16.47 -6.77 -16.45
C ASN A 61 -17.20 -6.07 -15.29
N GLN A 62 -16.53 -5.85 -14.15
CA GLN A 62 -17.06 -5.11 -13.00
C GLN A 62 -16.71 -3.62 -13.02
N GLY A 63 -16.06 -3.13 -14.09
CA GLY A 63 -15.66 -1.73 -14.19
C GLY A 63 -14.49 -1.36 -13.26
N ILE A 64 -13.74 -2.34 -12.76
CA ILE A 64 -12.49 -2.10 -12.02
C ILE A 64 -11.40 -1.88 -13.07
N THR A 65 -11.46 -0.74 -13.75
CA THR A 65 -10.51 -0.31 -14.78
C THR A 65 -9.79 0.97 -14.30
N PHE A 66 -8.63 1.24 -14.89
CA PHE A 66 -7.96 2.53 -14.70
C PHE A 66 -7.77 3.21 -16.04
N GLN A 67 -7.89 4.54 -16.05
CA GLN A 67 -7.57 5.35 -17.22
C GLN A 67 -6.06 5.53 -17.30
N VAL A 68 -5.46 5.01 -18.37
CA VAL A 68 -4.10 5.42 -18.74
C VAL A 68 -4.24 6.65 -19.60
N TYR A 69 -3.75 7.79 -19.11
CA TYR A 69 -3.52 8.96 -19.94
C TYR A 69 -2.22 8.72 -20.74
N THR A 70 -2.38 8.23 -21.96
CA THR A 70 -1.35 8.39 -23.00
C THR A 70 -1.68 9.66 -23.77
N ASP A 71 -0.66 10.42 -24.20
CA ASP A 71 -0.71 11.80 -24.72
C ASP A 71 -1.80 12.14 -25.78
N GLN A 72 -2.54 11.16 -26.30
CA GLN A 72 -3.61 11.39 -27.29
C GLN A 72 -4.91 10.58 -27.08
N GLU A 73 -4.99 9.61 -26.16
CA GLU A 73 -6.22 8.83 -25.92
C GLU A 73 -6.30 8.32 -24.46
N ALA A 74 -7.46 8.49 -23.82
CA ALA A 74 -7.80 7.79 -22.58
C ALA A 74 -8.20 6.35 -22.93
N LYS A 75 -7.27 5.39 -22.74
CA LYS A 75 -7.58 3.97 -22.86
C LYS A 75 -7.80 3.37 -21.48
N GLU A 76 -8.94 2.72 -21.30
CA GLU A 76 -9.16 1.86 -20.15
C GLU A 76 -8.24 0.65 -20.25
N LYS A 77 -7.38 0.47 -19.27
CA LYS A 77 -6.61 -0.78 -19.10
C LYS A 77 -7.12 -1.56 -17.91
N ILE A 78 -7.06 -2.88 -18.05
CA ILE A 78 -7.26 -3.80 -16.93
C ILE A 78 -6.13 -3.56 -15.95
N PHE A 79 -6.49 -3.31 -14.69
CA PHE A 79 -5.53 -3.18 -13.61
C PHE A 79 -4.66 -4.46 -13.53
N PRO A 80 -3.32 -4.37 -13.58
CA PRO A 80 -2.47 -5.54 -13.44
C PRO A 80 -2.66 -6.09 -12.03
N PHE A 81 -3.30 -7.25 -11.96
CA PHE A 81 -3.62 -7.93 -10.71
C PHE A 81 -2.84 -9.24 -10.60
N ASP A 82 -2.31 -9.48 -9.40
CA ASP A 82 -1.70 -10.75 -9.01
C ASP A 82 -2.59 -11.40 -7.93
N LEU A 83 -2.89 -12.68 -8.14
CA LEU A 83 -3.66 -13.48 -7.19
C LEU A 83 -2.85 -13.90 -5.97
N PHE A 84 -1.53 -13.76 -6.00
CA PHE A 84 -0.68 -14.12 -4.87
C PHE A 84 -0.63 -12.94 -3.86
N PRO A 85 -1.24 -13.07 -2.67
CA PRO A 85 -1.31 -11.95 -1.75
C PRO A 85 0.02 -11.66 -1.06
N ARG A 86 0.26 -10.37 -0.82
CA ARG A 86 1.24 -9.92 0.15
C ARG A 86 0.63 -9.96 1.55
N ILE A 87 1.19 -10.77 2.43
CA ILE A 87 0.84 -10.78 3.85
C ILE A 87 1.82 -9.87 4.59
N ILE A 88 1.30 -9.09 5.53
CA ILE A 88 2.08 -8.31 6.50
C ILE A 88 1.70 -8.91 7.86
N ASP A 89 2.70 -9.37 8.61
CA ASP A 89 2.46 -9.96 9.93
C ASP A 89 1.91 -8.92 10.91
N HIS A 90 1.21 -9.37 11.95
CA HIS A 90 0.66 -8.48 12.96
C HIS A 90 1.72 -7.61 13.64
N ASN A 91 2.86 -8.20 14.07
CA ASN A 91 3.92 -7.45 14.77
C ASN A 91 4.61 -6.44 13.83
N GLU A 92 4.71 -6.81 12.56
CA GLU A 92 5.21 -5.95 11.50
C GLU A 92 4.26 -4.77 11.27
N TRP A 93 2.96 -5.04 11.20
CA TRP A 93 1.93 -4.02 11.06
C TRP A 93 1.88 -3.06 12.25
N GLU A 94 1.97 -3.54 13.50
CA GLU A 94 2.02 -2.67 14.68
C GLU A 94 3.19 -1.68 14.62
N THR A 95 4.34 -2.12 14.11
CA THR A 95 5.51 -1.26 13.92
C THR A 95 5.27 -0.22 12.83
N ILE A 96 4.72 -0.65 11.69
CA ILE A 96 4.36 0.22 10.57
C ILE A 96 3.35 1.27 11.03
N GLU A 97 2.23 0.85 11.63
CA GLU A 97 1.12 1.70 12.06
C GLU A 97 1.61 2.78 13.03
N ARG A 98 2.35 2.38 14.08
CA ARG A 98 2.92 3.34 15.02
C ARG A 98 3.83 4.35 14.33
N GLY A 99 4.66 3.90 13.38
CA GLY A 99 5.57 4.75 12.62
C GLY A 99 4.84 5.76 11.72
N VAL A 100 3.85 5.31 10.94
CA VAL A 100 3.10 6.18 10.04
C VAL A 100 2.22 7.17 10.81
N LEU A 101 1.61 6.75 11.93
CA LEU A 101 0.85 7.65 12.80
C LEU A 101 1.74 8.73 13.43
N GLN A 102 2.93 8.35 13.90
CA GLN A 102 3.91 9.32 14.41
C GLN A 102 4.31 10.32 13.31
N ARG A 103 4.63 9.82 12.11
CA ARG A 103 5.05 10.65 10.98
C ARG A 103 3.95 11.61 10.53
N SER A 104 2.72 11.13 10.40
CA SER A 104 1.55 11.95 10.02
C SER A 104 1.32 13.10 11.00
N LYS A 105 1.44 12.85 12.32
CA LYS A 105 1.34 13.89 13.35
C LYS A 105 2.46 14.92 13.23
N ALA A 106 3.69 14.46 13.04
CA ALA A 106 4.84 15.34 12.86
C ALA A 106 4.69 16.23 11.62
N LEU A 107 4.23 15.67 10.49
CA LEU A 107 3.96 16.43 9.26
C LEU A 107 2.87 17.48 9.47
N ASN A 108 1.77 17.15 10.15
CA ASN A 108 0.71 18.12 10.44
C ASN A 108 1.24 19.28 11.31
N HIS A 109 1.99 18.98 12.37
CA HIS A 109 2.63 20.00 13.21
C HIS A 109 3.66 20.83 12.46
N PHE A 110 4.42 20.21 11.55
CA PHE A 110 5.37 20.93 10.71
C PHE A 110 4.66 21.94 9.80
N ILE A 111 3.60 21.53 9.11
CA ILE A 111 2.80 22.44 8.25
C ILE A 111 2.24 23.59 9.09
N TRP A 112 1.68 23.28 10.27
CA TRP A 112 1.20 24.30 11.22
C TRP A 112 2.31 25.29 11.58
N ASP A 113 3.47 24.81 12.02
CA ASP A 113 4.57 25.68 12.45
C ASP A 113 5.07 26.58 11.32
N ILE A 114 5.19 26.05 10.09
CA ILE A 114 5.61 26.80 8.92
C ILE A 114 4.66 27.97 8.62
N TYR A 115 3.35 27.75 8.70
CA TYR A 115 2.37 28.82 8.44
C TYR A 115 2.13 29.75 9.63
N HIS A 116 2.61 29.40 10.83
CA HIS A 116 2.47 30.19 12.06
C HIS A 116 3.83 30.66 12.61
N ASP A 117 4.22 30.13 13.77
CA ASP A 117 5.31 30.62 14.62
C ASP A 117 6.70 30.42 14.01
N LYS A 118 6.85 29.51 13.04
CA LYS A 118 8.11 29.14 12.36
C LYS A 118 9.22 28.80 13.35
N LYS A 119 8.88 28.08 14.44
CA LYS A 119 9.81 27.66 15.49
C LYS A 119 10.95 26.83 14.94
N ILE A 120 10.66 25.87 14.04
CA ILE A 120 11.67 25.00 13.44
C ILE A 120 12.72 25.78 12.63
N ILE A 121 12.31 26.91 12.04
CA ILE A 121 13.19 27.84 11.33
C ILE A 121 13.97 28.70 12.32
N LYS A 122 13.30 29.28 13.32
CA LYS A 122 13.92 30.11 14.38
C LYS A 122 14.97 29.34 15.19
N GLN A 123 14.80 28.02 15.32
CA GLN A 123 15.74 27.12 15.98
C GLN A 123 16.89 26.67 15.06
N GLY A 124 16.88 27.02 13.77
CA GLY A 124 17.93 26.68 12.80
C GLY A 124 17.93 25.22 12.35
N ILE A 125 16.87 24.45 12.62
CA ILE A 125 16.78 23.03 12.23
C ILE A 125 16.50 22.90 10.73
N ILE A 126 15.62 23.76 10.19
CA ILE A 126 15.33 23.83 8.75
C ILE A 126 15.66 25.25 8.24
N PRO A 127 16.41 25.37 7.13
CA PRO A 127 16.65 26.67 6.51
C PRO A 127 15.36 27.30 5.95
N LEU A 128 15.17 28.61 6.16
CA LEU A 128 14.01 29.33 5.63
C LEU A 128 13.89 29.21 4.11
N ASP A 129 15.02 29.36 3.42
CA ASP A 129 15.07 29.37 1.96
C ASP A 129 14.55 28.06 1.35
N LEU A 130 14.74 26.92 2.02
CA LEU A 130 14.24 25.62 1.58
C LEU A 130 12.70 25.58 1.50
N ILE A 131 12.04 26.37 2.34
CA ILE A 131 10.59 26.47 2.39
C ILE A 131 10.11 27.53 1.41
N THR A 132 10.64 28.74 1.50
CA THR A 132 10.14 29.88 0.71
C THR A 132 10.49 29.81 -0.77
N SER A 133 11.50 29.01 -1.17
CA SER A 133 11.78 28.76 -2.58
C SER A 133 10.84 27.73 -3.21
N SER A 134 10.05 27.01 -2.42
CA SER A 134 9.13 25.99 -2.92
C SER A 134 7.94 26.64 -3.61
N ALA A 135 7.66 26.24 -4.85
CA ALA A 135 6.44 26.65 -5.55
C ALA A 135 5.13 26.20 -4.85
N ASN A 136 5.24 25.27 -3.89
CA ASN A 136 4.10 24.75 -3.13
C ASN A 136 3.91 25.46 -1.78
N TYR A 137 4.80 26.40 -1.42
CA TYR A 137 4.60 27.24 -0.25
C TYR A 137 3.63 28.38 -0.60
N LEU A 138 2.51 28.46 0.12
CA LEU A 138 1.44 29.42 -0.17
C LEU A 138 1.40 30.50 0.90
N GLN A 139 1.76 31.74 0.54
CA GLN A 139 1.70 32.86 1.48
C GLN A 139 0.29 33.12 2.03
N GLN A 140 -0.73 32.77 1.25
CA GLN A 140 -2.15 32.89 1.60
C GLN A 140 -2.54 32.02 2.80
N MET A 141 -1.77 30.96 3.09
CA MET A 141 -2.04 30.05 4.21
C MET A 141 -1.47 30.55 5.54
N ILE A 142 -0.70 31.64 5.55
CA ILE A 142 -0.08 32.17 6.77
C ILE A 142 -1.15 32.62 7.76
N GLY A 143 -1.11 32.07 8.97
CA GLY A 143 -2.06 32.37 10.04
C GLY A 143 -3.47 31.80 9.83
N ILE A 144 -3.66 30.89 8.86
CA ILE A 144 -4.92 30.17 8.73
C ILE A 144 -4.96 29.04 9.75
N ASP A 145 -5.95 29.10 10.65
CA ASP A 145 -6.29 28.04 11.58
C ASP A 145 -7.32 27.09 10.94
N PRO A 146 -6.92 25.91 10.42
CA PRO A 146 -7.89 24.94 9.92
C PRO A 146 -8.74 24.35 11.07
N PRO A 147 -9.97 23.88 10.78
CA PRO A 147 -10.79 23.14 11.74
C PRO A 147 -10.01 21.99 12.38
N GLY A 148 -10.15 21.82 13.69
CA GLY A 148 -9.39 20.84 14.48
C GLY A 148 -7.86 21.02 14.50
N GLY A 149 -7.31 22.08 13.89
CA GLY A 149 -5.86 22.24 13.70
C GLY A 149 -5.25 21.22 12.73
N ILE A 150 -6.06 20.64 11.84
CA ILE A 150 -5.65 19.60 10.90
C ILE A 150 -5.50 20.18 9.49
N TYR A 151 -4.26 20.28 9.02
CA TYR A 151 -3.96 20.60 7.62
C TYR A 151 -4.04 19.37 6.72
N ASN A 152 -3.63 18.22 7.27
CA ASN A 152 -3.40 17.00 6.51
C ASN A 152 -4.32 15.89 7.02
N HIS A 153 -5.55 15.87 6.50
CA HIS A 153 -6.61 14.93 6.90
C HIS A 153 -6.32 13.50 6.45
N ILE A 154 -5.67 13.34 5.29
CA ILE A 154 -5.32 12.04 4.72
C ILE A 154 -3.84 12.08 4.29
N SER A 155 -3.04 11.19 4.87
CA SER A 155 -1.64 10.98 4.47
C SER A 155 -1.48 9.65 3.75
N GLY A 156 -0.93 9.67 2.55
CA GLY A 156 -0.32 8.48 1.95
C GLY A 156 1.16 8.43 2.32
N THR A 157 1.65 7.28 2.78
CA THR A 157 3.08 7.08 3.07
C THR A 157 3.55 5.86 2.30
N ASP A 158 4.46 6.09 1.35
CA ASP A 158 4.98 5.04 0.50
C ASP A 158 6.14 4.33 1.21
N LEU A 159 5.95 3.04 1.47
CA LEU A 159 6.88 2.21 2.22
C LEU A 159 7.50 1.14 1.34
N ILE A 160 8.79 0.90 1.54
CA ILE A 160 9.48 -0.29 1.04
C ILE A 160 10.00 -1.12 2.20
N LYS A 161 10.02 -2.43 2.02
CA LYS A 161 10.82 -3.33 2.86
C LYS A 161 12.13 -3.58 2.13
N HIS A 162 13.23 -3.14 2.72
CA HIS A 162 14.55 -3.22 2.11
C HIS A 162 15.17 -4.61 2.32
N ALA A 163 16.31 -4.88 1.68
CA ALA A 163 17.03 -6.16 1.76
C ALA A 163 17.47 -6.54 3.19
N ASP A 164 17.53 -5.58 4.11
CA ASP A 164 17.81 -5.80 5.54
C ASP A 164 16.55 -6.19 6.34
N GLY A 165 15.42 -6.38 5.66
CA GLY A 165 14.12 -6.73 6.26
C GLY A 165 13.41 -5.57 6.96
N LYS A 166 13.96 -4.35 6.91
CA LYS A 166 13.39 -3.17 7.59
C LYS A 166 12.55 -2.32 6.63
N TYR A 167 11.65 -1.53 7.22
CA TYR A 167 10.81 -0.58 6.49
C TYR A 167 11.44 0.80 6.38
N TYR A 168 11.34 1.38 5.20
CA TYR A 168 11.80 2.72 4.89
C TYR A 168 10.70 3.50 4.16
N VAL A 169 10.58 4.78 4.49
CA VAL A 169 9.68 5.71 3.78
C VAL A 169 10.40 6.21 2.54
N LEU A 170 9.78 6.05 1.38
CA LEU A 170 10.23 6.66 0.14
C LEU A 170 9.64 8.05 -0.07
N GLU A 171 8.35 8.20 0.18
CA GLU A 171 7.61 9.43 -0.15
C GLU A 171 6.40 9.63 0.78
N ASP A 172 6.04 10.90 0.99
CA ASP A 172 4.81 11.31 1.66
C ASP A 172 3.88 12.02 0.68
N ASN A 173 2.69 11.46 0.51
CA ASN A 173 1.62 11.97 -0.34
C ASN A 173 0.56 12.69 0.51
N ILE A 174 0.74 14.00 0.70
CA ILE A 174 -0.07 14.83 1.62
C ILE A 174 -0.87 15.94 0.91
N ARG A 175 -1.10 15.79 -0.40
CA ARG A 175 -1.89 16.73 -1.22
C ARG A 175 -3.28 16.17 -1.48
N CYS A 176 -3.33 15.22 -2.41
CA CYS A 176 -4.53 14.47 -2.77
C CYS A 176 -4.12 13.00 -2.94
N PRO A 177 -3.84 12.29 -1.83
CA PRO A 177 -3.47 10.87 -1.92
C PRO A 177 -4.62 10.06 -2.52
N SER A 178 -4.28 9.11 -3.37
CA SER A 178 -5.24 8.27 -4.09
C SER A 178 -4.90 6.78 -3.93
N GLY A 179 -5.80 5.91 -4.40
CA GLY A 179 -5.53 4.48 -4.52
C GLY A 179 -6.20 3.57 -3.51
N VAL A 180 -6.95 4.11 -2.53
CA VAL A 180 -7.73 3.30 -1.59
C VAL A 180 -8.78 2.42 -2.28
N SER A 181 -9.35 2.88 -3.39
CA SER A 181 -10.25 2.08 -4.22
C SER A 181 -9.59 0.78 -4.67
N TYR A 182 -8.29 0.80 -5.03
CA TYR A 182 -7.55 -0.42 -5.38
C TYR A 182 -7.45 -1.38 -4.21
N VAL A 183 -7.22 -0.90 -2.98
CA VAL A 183 -7.14 -1.76 -1.79
C VAL A 183 -8.46 -2.51 -1.58
N ILE A 184 -9.59 -1.79 -1.65
CA ILE A 184 -10.93 -2.36 -1.46
C ILE A 184 -11.28 -3.33 -2.59
N CYS A 185 -11.04 -2.94 -3.84
CA CYS A 185 -11.27 -3.77 -5.01
C CYS A 185 -10.42 -5.05 -4.96
N ASN A 186 -9.11 -4.93 -4.70
CA ASN A 186 -8.19 -6.06 -4.60
C ASN A 186 -8.59 -7.01 -3.47
N ARG A 187 -9.04 -6.51 -2.31
CA ARG A 187 -9.51 -7.38 -1.23
C ARG A 187 -10.76 -8.16 -1.62
N THR A 188 -11.73 -7.49 -2.24
CA THR A 188 -12.99 -8.10 -2.68
C THR A 188 -12.74 -9.14 -3.76
N ALA A 189 -11.89 -8.79 -4.72
CA ALA A 189 -11.37 -9.64 -5.77
C ALA A 189 -10.75 -10.94 -5.23
N LEU A 190 -9.78 -10.78 -4.34
CA LEU A 190 -9.01 -11.88 -3.79
C LEU A 190 -9.88 -12.81 -2.95
N LYS A 191 -10.81 -12.27 -2.14
CA LYS A 191 -11.77 -13.07 -1.35
C LYS A 191 -12.68 -13.95 -2.24
N ARG A 192 -13.04 -13.46 -3.43
CA ARG A 192 -13.87 -14.21 -4.39
C ARG A 192 -13.06 -15.27 -5.14
N ALA A 193 -11.86 -14.91 -5.60
CA ALA A 193 -11.01 -15.80 -6.40
C ALA A 193 -10.38 -16.92 -5.55
N LEU A 194 -10.02 -16.61 -4.30
CA LEU A 194 -9.41 -17.53 -3.33
C LEU A 194 -10.41 -17.91 -2.24
N PHE A 195 -11.54 -18.49 -2.64
CA PHE A 195 -12.57 -18.90 -1.71
C PHE A 195 -12.01 -19.87 -0.65
N GLY A 196 -12.30 -19.60 0.63
CA GLY A 196 -11.83 -20.41 1.76
C GLY A 196 -10.44 -20.03 2.30
N VAL A 197 -9.57 -19.39 1.51
CA VAL A 197 -8.21 -19.01 1.96
C VAL A 197 -8.25 -18.05 3.14
N PHE A 198 -9.14 -17.05 3.10
CA PHE A 198 -9.31 -16.09 4.18
C PHE A 198 -9.86 -16.71 5.47
N ASN A 199 -10.38 -17.93 5.46
CA ASN A 199 -10.81 -18.61 6.69
C ASN A 199 -9.61 -19.08 7.53
N HIS A 200 -8.43 -19.16 6.92
CA HIS A 200 -7.18 -19.51 7.58
C HIS A 200 -6.41 -18.29 8.11
N TYR A 201 -6.87 -17.07 7.80
CA TYR A 201 -6.20 -15.83 8.17
C TYR A 201 -7.16 -14.85 8.82
N ASN A 202 -6.77 -14.30 9.98
CA ASN A 202 -7.51 -13.21 10.63
C ASN A 202 -7.19 -11.86 9.97
N ALA A 203 -7.50 -11.71 8.69
CA ALA A 203 -7.21 -10.50 7.94
C ALA A 203 -8.13 -9.35 8.36
N HIS A 204 -7.55 -8.19 8.67
CA HIS A 204 -8.30 -6.96 8.96
C HIS A 204 -9.22 -6.57 7.80
N THR A 205 -10.39 -6.02 8.11
CA THR A 205 -11.28 -5.44 7.11
C THR A 205 -10.70 -4.15 6.54
N VAL A 206 -11.07 -3.83 5.31
CA VAL A 206 -10.68 -2.59 4.61
C VAL A 206 -11.87 -1.92 3.91
N THR A 207 -13.06 -2.52 3.98
CA THR A 207 -14.24 -2.09 3.21
C THR A 207 -14.99 -0.93 3.86
N ASP A 208 -14.72 -0.67 5.13
CA ASP A 208 -15.28 0.38 5.97
C ASP A 208 -14.54 1.72 5.84
N TYR A 209 -13.45 1.79 5.05
CA TYR A 209 -12.65 3.00 4.87
C TYR A 209 -13.47 4.25 4.55
N ALA A 210 -14.41 4.17 3.60
CA ALA A 210 -15.18 5.34 3.16
C ALA A 210 -16.09 5.87 4.27
N GLN A 211 -16.68 4.98 5.07
CA GLN A 211 -17.52 5.35 6.21
C GLN A 211 -16.65 5.96 7.32
N ASN A 212 -15.53 5.34 7.66
CA ASN A 212 -14.60 5.85 8.66
C ASN A 212 -14.05 7.23 8.26
N LEU A 213 -13.77 7.43 6.97
CA LEU A 213 -13.33 8.73 6.45
C LEU A 213 -14.43 9.78 6.58
N LEU A 214 -15.68 9.46 6.23
CA LEU A 214 -16.80 10.38 6.40
C LEU A 214 -16.96 10.82 7.86
N GLU A 215 -16.96 9.86 8.79
CA GLU A 215 -17.07 10.12 10.23
C GLU A 215 -15.95 11.03 10.74
N ILE A 216 -14.71 10.81 10.26
CA ILE A 216 -13.56 11.67 10.61
C ILE A 216 -13.76 13.08 10.06
N MET A 217 -14.17 13.21 8.80
CA MET A 217 -14.38 14.53 8.16
C MET A 217 -15.52 15.32 8.81
N GLU A 218 -16.53 14.64 9.35
CA GLU A 218 -17.63 15.28 10.10
C GLU A 218 -17.25 15.66 11.55
N SER A 219 -16.14 15.13 12.06
CA SER A 219 -15.72 15.34 13.45
C SER A 219 -14.88 16.60 13.71
N VAL A 220 -14.41 17.27 12.64
CA VAL A 220 -13.46 18.40 12.70
C VAL A 220 -14.10 19.75 12.42
#